data_AF-A0A1H6EQ09-F1
#
_entry.id   AF-A0A1H6EQ09-F1
#
_cell.length_a   1.000
_cell.length_b   1.000
_cell.length_c   1.000
_cell.angle_alpha   90.00
_cell.angle_beta   90.00
_cell.angle_gamma   90.00
#
_symmetry.space_group_name_H-M   'P 1'
#
loop_
_entity.id
_entity.type
_entity.pdbx_description
1 polymer ?
#
loop_
_entity_poly.entity_id
_entity_poly.type
_entity_poly.pdbx_seq_one_letter_code
_entity_poly.pdbx_strand_id
1 'polypeptide(L)' 'MPAHRLLEWQPADGWEPLCAALDLPVPDEPFPHENTTADMRARIGDLDRR' A
#
# COMPACT_ATOMS: atom_id res chain seq x y z
N MET A 1 21.98 -4.92 -2.51
CA MET A 1 21.18 -5.43 -1.38
C MET A 1 21.31 -6.94 -1.31
N PRO A 2 21.45 -7.56 -0.12
CA PRO A 2 21.39 -9.02 -0.02
C PRO A 2 19.98 -9.52 -0.35
N ALA A 3 19.88 -10.50 -1.26
CA ALA A 3 18.59 -10.96 -1.80
C ALA A 3 17.60 -11.43 -0.72
N HIS A 4 18.09 -12.06 0.36
CA HIS A 4 17.24 -12.55 1.45
C HIS A 4 16.60 -11.45 2.32
N ARG A 5 16.92 -10.16 2.10
CA ARG A 5 16.29 -9.02 2.79
C ARG A 5 15.49 -8.12 1.85
N LEU A 6 15.26 -8.56 0.62
CA LEU A 6 14.53 -7.79 -0.38
C LEU A 6 13.29 -8.57 -0.80
N LEU A 7 12.14 -7.91 -0.77
CA LEU A 7 10.92 -8.35 -1.41
C LEU A 7 10.64 -7.40 -2.57
N GLU A 8 10.55 -7.94 -3.79
CA GLU A 8 9.97 -7.22 -4.93
C GLU A 8 8.46 -7.44 -4.88
N TRP A 9 7.70 -6.34 -4.83
CA TRP A 9 6.24 -6.36 -4.59
C TRP A 9 5.61 -5.07 -5.12
N GLN A 10 4.36 -5.16 -5.59
CA GLN A 10 3.53 -4.03 -5.99
C GLN A 10 2.20 -4.04 -5.22
N PRO A 11 1.53 -2.88 -5.03
CA PRO A 11 0.25 -2.79 -4.30
C PRO A 11 -0.85 -3.75 -4.75
N ALA A 12 -0.86 -4.11 -6.05
CA ALA A 12 -1.83 -5.05 -6.60
C ALA A 12 -1.64 -6.49 -6.11
N ASP A 13 -0.46 -6.84 -5.58
CA ASP A 13 -0.19 -8.20 -5.06
C ASP A 13 -0.80 -8.42 -3.67
N GLY A 14 -1.22 -7.35 -2.98
CA GLY A 14 -1.96 -7.43 -1.71
C GLY A 14 -1.14 -7.95 -0.52
N TRP A 15 -1.84 -8.46 0.49
CA TRP A 15 -1.27 -8.84 1.79
C TRP A 15 -0.39 -10.09 1.75
N GLU A 16 -0.77 -11.12 1.01
CA GLU A 16 -0.16 -12.46 1.10
C GLU A 16 1.36 -12.46 0.95
N PRO A 17 1.96 -11.93 -0.13
CA PRO A 17 3.42 -11.92 -0.29
C PRO A 17 4.14 -11.04 0.73
N LEU A 18 3.51 -9.94 1.17
CA LEU A 18 4.08 -9.03 2.15
C LEU A 18 4.13 -9.68 3.54
N CYS A 19 3.03 -10.27 3.99
CA CYS A 19 2.94 -10.97 5.27
C CYS A 19 3.88 -12.19 5.30
N ALA A 20 3.98 -12.95 4.21
CA ALA A 20 4.91 -14.09 4.11
C ALA A 20 6.38 -13.66 4.25
N ALA A 21 6.78 -12.54 3.65
CA ALA A 21 8.14 -12.02 3.76
C ALA A 21 8.48 -11.49 5.17
N LEU A 22 7.45 -11.05 5.91
CA LEU A 22 7.58 -10.49 7.26
C LEU A 22 7.33 -11.52 8.38
N ASP A 23 6.95 -12.76 8.05
CA ASP A 23 6.55 -13.81 8.98
C ASP A 23 5.39 -13.38 9.90
N LEU A 24 4.36 -12.79 9.29
CA LEU A 24 3.15 -12.30 9.96
C LEU A 24 1.88 -12.98 9.41
N PRO A 25 0.79 -13.07 10.18
CA PRO A 25 -0.49 -13.52 9.67
C PRO A 25 -1.08 -12.53 8.65
N VAL A 26 -1.83 -13.04 7.69
CA VAL A 26 -2.64 -12.23 6.77
C VAL A 26 -3.89 -11.74 7.53
N PRO A 27 -4.21 -10.43 7.52
CA PRO A 27 -5.42 -9.93 8.17
C PRO A 27 -6.68 -10.25 7.37
N ASP A 28 -7.82 -10.37 8.06
CA ASP A 28 -9.14 -10.58 7.45
C ASP A 28 -9.78 -9.24 7.03
N GLU A 29 -9.02 -8.44 6.27
CA GLU A 29 -9.47 -7.16 5.73
C GLU A 29 -8.88 -6.95 4.32
N PRO A 30 -9.57 -6.23 3.42
CA PRO A 30 -9.06 -5.96 2.09
C PRO A 30 -7.76 -5.14 2.16
N PHE A 31 -6.84 -5.39 1.22
CA PHE A 31 -5.64 -4.55 1.10
C PHE A 31 -6.06 -3.10 0.79
N PRO A 32 -5.52 -2.09 1.50
CA PRO A 32 -5.97 -0.72 1.35
C PRO A 32 -5.66 -0.18 -0.04
N HIS A 33 -6.64 0.48 -0.65
CA HIS A 33 -6.48 1.20 -1.91
C HIS A 33 -6.75 2.69 -1.67
N GLU A 34 -5.72 3.35 -1.14
CA GLU A 34 -5.76 4.73 -0.68
C GLU A 34 -4.83 5.60 -1.52
N ASN A 35 -4.95 6.92 -1.36
CA ASN A 35 -4.08 7.90 -2.02
C ASN A 35 -4.14 7.79 -3.56
N THR A 36 -5.34 7.55 -4.09
CA THR A 36 -5.55 7.59 -5.54
C THR A 36 -5.31 9.00 -6.08
N THR A 37 -5.09 9.12 -7.38
CA THR A 37 -4.99 10.44 -8.03
C THR A 37 -6.25 11.28 -7.80
N ALA A 38 -7.43 10.65 -7.75
CA ALA A 38 -8.68 11.33 -7.45
C ALA A 38 -8.68 11.88 -6.01
N ASP A 39 -8.29 11.06 -5.03
CA ASP A 39 -8.20 11.47 -3.62
C ASP A 39 -7.23 12.62 -3.43
N MET A 40 -6.06 12.53 -4.07
CA MET A 40 -5.04 13.58 -3.99
C MET A 40 -5.56 14.91 -4.58
N ARG A 41 -6.22 14.87 -5.73
CA ARG A 41 -6.81 16.06 -6.36
C ARG A 41 -7.89 16.69 -5.49
N ALA A 42 -8.73 15.87 -4.85
CA ALA A 42 -9.74 16.36 -3.92
C ALA A 42 -9.08 17.10 -2.74
N ARG A 43 -8.06 16.49 -2.11
CA ARG A 43 -7.32 17.06 -0.97
C ARG A 43 -6.60 18.37 -1.32
N ILE A 44 -5.94 18.45 -2.48
CA ILE A 44 -5.29 19.68 -2.94
C ILE A 44 -6.34 20.77 -3.22
N GLY A 45 -7.42 20.45 -3.91
CA GLY A 45 -8.48 21.41 -4.20
C GLY A 45 -9.24 21.92 -2.96
N ASP A 46 -9.19 21.18 -1.85
CA ASP A 46 -9.65 21.65 -0.54
C ASP A 46 -8.66 22.62 0.13
N LEU A 47 -7.35 22.43 -0.07
CA LEU A 47 -6.30 23.31 0.45
C LEU A 47 -6.33 24.69 -0.24
N ASP A 48 -6.53 24.71 -1.56
CA ASP A 48 -6.59 25.95 -2.36
C ASP A 48 -7.83 26.82 -2.05
N ARG A 49 -8.82 26.26 -1.33
CA ARG A 49 -10.06 26.96 -0.92
C ARG A 49 -10.01 27.55 0.49
N ARG A 50 -8.86 27.48 1.18
CA ARG A 50 -8.63 28.09 2.50
C ARG A 50 -7.92 29.42 2.38
#